data_AF-A0A699VAD1-F1
#
_entry.id   AF-A0A699VAD1-F1
#
_cell.length_a   1.000
_cell.length_b   1.000
_cell.length_c   1.000
_cell.angle_alpha   90.00
_cell.angle_beta   90.00
_cell.angle_gamma   90.00
#
_symmetry.space_group_name_H-M   'P 1'
#
loop_
_entity.id
_entity.type
_entity.pdbx_description
1 polymer ?
#
loop_
_entity_poly.entity_id
_entity_poly.type
_entity_poly.pdbx_seq_one_letter_code
_entity_poly.pdbx_strand_id
1 'polypeptide(L)'
;MLIFSRAPLFLWAEAIATACFTQNRSIVHRHFNKTPYVLINGRKLDISFLHVFGALCYPKNDREDIGKLGAKGDIGFFIGYSADSYAYRIYNRRTKKIMETMNVLFDELSAMAFEQR
;
A
#
# COMPACT_ATOMS: atom_id res chain seq x y z
N MET A 1 -1.86 12.36 -3.21
CA MET A 1 -1.12 11.20 -2.66
C MET A 1 0.35 11.52 -2.43
N LEU A 2 1.16 11.73 -3.48
CA LEU A 2 2.63 11.89 -3.34
C LEU A 2 3.10 13.07 -2.45
N ILE A 3 2.56 14.27 -2.64
CA ILE A 3 2.92 15.46 -1.84
C ILE A 3 2.48 15.29 -0.38
N PHE A 4 1.24 14.84 -0.17
CA PHE A 4 0.69 14.63 1.16
C PHE A 4 1.44 13.57 1.97
N SER A 5 1.95 12.52 1.33
CA SER A 5 2.75 11.50 2.01
C SER A 5 4.24 11.84 2.16
N ARG A 6 4.68 13.01 1.65
CA ARG A 6 6.10 13.40 1.57
C ARG A 6 6.98 12.30 0.94
N ALA A 7 6.41 11.53 0.02
CA ALA A 7 7.10 10.44 -0.63
C ALA A 7 8.09 10.98 -1.69
N PRO A 8 9.25 10.33 -1.88
CA PRO A 8 10.19 10.69 -2.92
C PRO A 8 9.56 10.80 -4.31
N LEU A 9 9.97 11.80 -5.10
CA LEU A 9 9.39 12.07 -6.42
C LEU A 9 9.49 10.87 -7.38
N PHE A 10 10.53 10.05 -7.27
CA PHE A 10 10.70 8.86 -8.12
C PHE A 10 9.56 7.82 -7.97
N LEU A 11 8.76 7.89 -6.89
CA LEU A 11 7.60 7.03 -6.66
C LEU A 11 6.32 7.55 -7.34
N TRP A 12 6.40 8.56 -8.20
CA TRP A 12 5.24 9.14 -8.88
C TRP A 12 4.43 8.10 -9.68
N ALA A 13 5.11 7.15 -10.34
CA ALA A 13 4.44 6.08 -11.10
C ALA A 13 3.62 5.16 -10.18
N GLU A 14 4.15 4.83 -9.00
CA GLU A 14 3.45 4.03 -7.97
C GLU A 14 2.24 4.77 -7.41
N ALA A 15 2.36 6.08 -7.21
CA ALA A 15 1.24 6.91 -6.77
C ALA A 15 0.10 6.94 -7.80
N ILE A 16 0.42 7.04 -9.10
CA ILE A 16 -0.57 6.99 -10.18
C ILE A 16 -1.21 5.61 -10.24
N ALA A 17 -0.41 4.53 -10.22
CA ALA A 17 -0.92 3.17 -10.26
C ALA A 17 -1.87 2.89 -9.09
N THR A 18 -1.52 3.35 -7.88
CA THR A 18 -2.35 3.24 -6.68
C THR A 18 -3.66 4.02 -6.82
N ALA A 19 -3.59 5.26 -7.31
CA ALA A 19 -4.78 6.08 -7.53
C ALA A 19 -5.74 5.40 -8.52
N CYS A 20 -5.24 4.91 -9.65
CA CYS A 20 -6.03 4.16 -10.63
C CYS A 20 -6.61 2.89 -10.02
N PHE A 21 -5.81 2.13 -9.26
CA PHE A 21 -6.25 0.90 -8.60
C PHE A 21 -7.42 1.15 -7.65
N THR A 22 -7.32 2.18 -6.80
CA THR A 22 -8.36 2.57 -5.86
C THR A 22 -9.60 3.07 -6.60
N GLN A 23 -9.45 3.98 -7.56
CA GLN A 23 -10.58 4.55 -8.31
C GLN A 23 -11.38 3.47 -9.06
N ASN A 24 -10.70 2.54 -9.74
CA ASN A 24 -11.35 1.45 -10.46
C ASN A 24 -12.18 0.52 -9.57
N ARG A 25 -11.89 0.54 -8.26
CA ARG A 25 -12.48 -0.33 -7.26
C ARG A 25 -13.49 0.39 -6.35
N SER A 26 -13.35 1.69 -6.14
CA SER A 26 -14.20 2.46 -5.22
C SER A 26 -15.26 3.32 -5.91
N ILE A 27 -14.99 3.83 -7.13
CA ILE A 27 -15.91 4.75 -7.80
C ILE A 27 -17.03 3.95 -8.46
N VAL A 28 -18.27 4.25 -8.06
CA VAL A 28 -19.47 3.63 -8.63
C VAL A 28 -19.87 4.36 -9.90
N HIS A 29 -19.96 3.61 -11.01
CA HIS A 29 -20.47 4.16 -12.25
C HIS A 29 -21.99 4.34 -12.14
N ARG A 30 -22.47 5.59 -12.22
CA ARG A 30 -23.88 5.96 -11.97
C ARG A 30 -24.89 5.16 -12.78
N HIS A 31 -24.59 4.88 -14.07
CA HIS A 31 -25.52 4.17 -14.94
C HIS A 31 -25.67 2.68 -14.58
N PHE A 32 -24.58 2.03 -14.15
CA PHE A 32 -24.58 0.59 -13.87
C PHE A 32 -24.75 0.26 -12.38
N ASN A 33 -24.65 1.27 -11.52
CA ASN A 33 -24.62 1.16 -10.06
C ASN A 33 -23.58 0.12 -9.56
N LYS A 34 -22.46 0.02 -10.30
CA LYS A 34 -21.35 -0.91 -10.06
C LYS A 34 -20.03 -0.20 -10.29
N THR A 35 -18.99 -0.66 -9.62
CA THR A 35 -17.63 -0.15 -9.87
C THR A 35 -17.04 -0.81 -11.13
N PRO A 36 -16.08 -0.16 -11.82
CA PRO A 36 -15.42 -0.74 -12.99
C PRO A 36 -14.89 -2.16 -12.75
N TYR A 37 -14.30 -2.42 -11.58
CA TYR A 37 -13.85 -3.75 -11.19
C TYR A 37 -14.98 -4.79 -11.15
N VAL A 38 -16.13 -4.46 -10.55
CA VAL A 38 -17.28 -5.37 -10.49
C VAL A 38 -17.84 -5.63 -11.88
N LEU A 39 -17.83 -4.63 -12.77
CA LEU A 39 -18.30 -4.77 -14.14
C LEU A 39 -17.45 -5.73 -14.97
N ILE A 40 -16.12 -5.65 -14.83
CA ILE A 40 -15.18 -6.46 -15.61
C ILE A 40 -15.02 -7.87 -15.02
N ASN A 41 -14.89 -7.97 -13.69
CA ASN A 41 -14.52 -9.22 -13.02
C ASN A 41 -15.71 -9.97 -12.41
N GLY A 42 -16.89 -9.35 -12.30
CA GLY A 42 -18.09 -9.97 -11.71
C GLY A 42 -18.00 -10.26 -10.21
N ARG A 43 -16.91 -9.87 -9.55
CA ARG A 43 -16.65 -10.15 -8.12
C ARG A 43 -16.87 -8.91 -7.28
N LYS A 44 -17.49 -9.09 -6.12
CA LYS A 44 -17.63 -8.03 -5.12
C LYS A 44 -16.25 -7.72 -4.54
N LEU A 45 -15.95 -6.43 -4.39
CA LEU A 45 -14.71 -5.97 -3.80
C LEU A 45 -14.72 -6.15 -2.28
N ASP A 46 -13.64 -6.67 -1.73
CA ASP A 46 -13.30 -6.50 -0.31
C ASP A 46 -12.55 -5.18 -0.12
N ILE A 47 -13.19 -4.23 0.55
CA ILE A 47 -12.65 -2.87 0.77
C ILE A 47 -11.55 -2.89 1.85
N SER A 48 -11.49 -3.94 2.68
CA SER A 48 -10.47 -4.05 3.75
C SER A 48 -9.04 -4.13 3.24
N PHE A 49 -8.87 -4.48 1.96
CA PHE A 49 -7.58 -4.50 1.25
C PHE A 49 -7.06 -3.10 0.87
N LEU A 50 -7.92 -2.07 0.90
CA LEU A 50 -7.52 -0.73 0.51
C LEU A 50 -6.81 -0.01 1.65
N HIS A 51 -5.63 0.54 1.34
CA HIS A 51 -4.78 1.23 2.31
C HIS A 51 -4.35 2.59 1.74
N VAL A 52 -4.04 3.54 2.64
CA VAL A 52 -3.68 4.90 2.26
C VAL A 52 -2.25 4.93 1.71
N PHE A 53 -2.06 5.42 0.48
CA PHE A 53 -0.72 5.64 -0.10
C PHE A 53 0.16 6.47 0.85
N GLY A 54 1.36 5.96 1.13
CA GLY A 54 2.30 6.57 2.06
C GLY A 54 2.06 6.21 3.53
N ALA A 55 1.08 5.38 3.85
CA ALA A 55 0.88 4.87 5.20
C ALA A 55 2.14 4.17 5.71
N LEU A 56 2.43 4.38 7.00
CA LEU A 56 3.51 3.69 7.67
C LEU A 56 3.12 2.21 7.79
N CYS A 57 4.04 1.33 7.43
CA CYS A 57 3.77 -0.09 7.48
C CYS A 57 5.01 -0.88 7.90
N TYR A 58 4.76 -2.02 8.53
CA TYR A 58 5.78 -2.93 9.04
C TYR A 58 5.62 -4.25 8.29
N PRO A 59 6.32 -4.43 7.15
CA PRO A 59 6.39 -5.72 6.49
C PRO A 59 6.96 -6.76 7.45
N LYS A 60 6.25 -7.86 7.63
CA LYS A 60 6.72 -8.98 8.42
C LYS A 60 7.90 -9.60 7.68
N ASN A 61 9.02 -9.69 8.37
CA ASN A 61 10.26 -10.16 7.77
C ASN A 61 10.29 -11.68 7.92
N ASP A 62 9.99 -12.42 6.85
CA ASP A 62 9.97 -13.89 6.85
C ASP A 62 11.40 -14.49 6.75
N ARG A 63 12.44 -13.68 6.99
CA ARG A 63 13.83 -14.15 6.98
C ARG A 63 14.08 -15.01 8.23
N GLU A 64 14.40 -16.27 8.01
CA GLU A 64 14.69 -17.28 9.04
C GLU A 64 15.86 -16.88 9.97
N ASP A 65 16.71 -15.93 9.55
CA ASP A 65 17.91 -15.50 10.26
C ASP A 65 17.68 -14.49 11.40
N ILE A 66 16.43 -14.10 11.65
CA ILE A 66 16.10 -13.20 12.77
C ILE A 66 16.02 -14.05 14.04
N GLY A 67 17.18 -14.26 14.68
CA GLY A 67 17.23 -14.82 16.04
C GLY A 67 16.24 -14.10 16.98
N LYS A 68 15.78 -14.77 18.04
CA LYS A 68 14.71 -14.34 18.97
C LYS A 68 14.74 -12.87 19.48
N LEU A 69 15.82 -12.13 19.25
CA LEU A 69 16.05 -10.73 19.64
C LEU A 69 16.21 -9.74 18.46
N GLY A 70 16.05 -10.16 17.22
CA GLY A 70 16.18 -9.27 16.06
C GLY A 70 15.01 -8.29 15.93
N ALA A 71 15.26 -7.15 15.27
CA ALA A 71 14.26 -6.10 15.08
C ALA A 71 12.96 -6.66 14.47
N LYS A 72 11.83 -6.35 15.11
CA LYS A 72 10.50 -6.99 14.89
C LYS A 72 9.88 -6.71 13.50
N GLY A 73 10.52 -5.90 12.67
CA GLY A 73 10.13 -5.59 11.31
C GLY A 73 10.87 -4.34 10.83
N ASP A 74 11.18 -4.28 9.53
CA ASP A 74 11.66 -3.03 8.93
C ASP A 74 10.53 -2.01 8.85
N ILE A 75 10.86 -0.73 8.90
CA ILE A 75 9.89 0.35 8.65
C ILE A 75 9.81 0.59 7.14
N GLY A 76 8.59 0.53 6.60
CA GLY A 76 8.30 0.82 5.22
C GLY A 76 7.16 1.83 5.05
N PHE A 77 7.02 2.29 3.81
CA PHE A 77 5.87 3.07 3.37
C PHE A 77 5.09 2.26 2.36
N PHE A 78 3.78 2.23 2.50
CA PHE A 78 2.90 1.68 1.48
C PHE A 78 2.97 2.54 0.22
N ILE A 79 3.27 1.92 -0.92
CA ILE A 79 3.38 2.63 -2.20
C ILE A 79 2.46 2.08 -3.28
N GLY A 80 1.76 0.97 -3.03
CA GLY A 80 0.75 0.48 -3.97
C GLY A 80 0.55 -1.02 -3.91
N TYR A 81 -0.03 -1.55 -4.98
CA TYR A 81 -0.44 -2.95 -5.08
C TYR A 81 0.42 -3.66 -6.11
N SER A 82 0.69 -4.95 -5.87
CA SER A 82 1.35 -5.81 -6.86
C SER A 82 0.44 -5.97 -8.08
N ALA A 83 1.04 -6.06 -9.28
CA ALA A 83 0.31 -6.24 -10.52
C ALA A 83 -0.21 -7.68 -10.66
N ASP A 84 0.59 -8.65 -10.21
CA ASP A 84 0.40 -10.07 -10.52
C ASP A 84 -0.07 -10.89 -9.31
N SER A 85 -0.11 -10.28 -8.12
CA SER A 85 -0.41 -10.99 -6.88
C SER A 85 -1.24 -10.17 -5.91
N TYR A 86 -1.84 -10.84 -4.92
CA TYR A 86 -2.55 -10.19 -3.81
C TYR A 86 -1.56 -9.68 -2.74
N ALA A 87 -0.56 -8.90 -3.16
CA ALA A 87 0.50 -8.38 -2.31
C ALA A 87 0.56 -6.86 -2.37
N TYR A 88 1.13 -6.28 -1.32
CA TYR A 88 1.39 -4.85 -1.23
C TYR A 88 2.81 -4.55 -1.68
N ARG A 89 2.97 -3.45 -2.39
CA ARG A 89 4.26 -2.85 -2.72
C ARG A 89 4.63 -1.87 -1.60
N ILE A 90 5.78 -2.10 -1.01
CA ILE A 90 6.30 -1.34 0.12
C ILE A 90 7.67 -0.80 -0.22
N TYR A 91 7.85 0.48 0.04
CA TYR A 91 9.17 1.08 0.02
C TYR A 91 9.82 0.94 1.39
N ASN A 92 10.84 0.10 1.49
CA ASN A 92 11.58 -0.10 2.73
C ASN A 92 12.53 1.08 2.97
N ARG A 93 12.33 1.80 4.07
CA ARG A 93 13.10 3.03 4.36
C ARG A 93 14.57 2.75 4.63
N ARG A 94 14.88 1.59 5.22
CA ARG A 94 16.25 1.17 5.58
C ARG A 94 17.04 0.73 4.36
N THR A 95 16.48 -0.18 3.56
CA THR A 95 17.20 -0.75 2.40
C THR A 95 17.06 0.11 1.14
N LYS A 96 16.14 1.08 1.14
CA LYS A 96 15.80 1.93 -0.02
C LYS A 96 15.31 1.13 -1.22
N LYS A 97 14.79 -0.08 -1.00
CA LYS A 97 14.26 -0.97 -2.04
C LYS A 97 12.74 -1.05 -1.96
N ILE A 98 12.13 -1.24 -3.13
CA ILE A 98 10.73 -1.64 -3.23
C ILE A 98 10.67 -3.16 -3.05
N MET A 99 9.75 -3.61 -2.20
CA MET A 99 9.49 -5.02 -1.95
C MET A 99 8.00 -5.31 -2.07
N GLU A 100 7.66 -6.54 -2.43
CA GLU A 100 6.29 -7.02 -2.47
C GLU A 100 6.08 -8.01 -1.32
N THR A 101 5.02 -7.83 -0.53
CA THR A 101 4.66 -8.79 0.52
C THR A 101 3.17 -8.69 0.86
N MET A 102 2.59 -9.82 1.25
CA MET A 102 1.21 -9.91 1.71
C MET A 102 1.10 -9.63 3.21
N ASN A 103 2.14 -9.96 3.97
CA ASN A 103 2.13 -9.94 5.43
C ASN A 103 2.63 -8.59 5.94
N VAL A 104 1.70 -7.65 6.12
CA VAL A 104 2.02 -6.26 6.45
C VAL A 104 1.11 -5.79 7.56
N LEU A 105 1.70 -5.16 8.57
CA LEU A 105 0.95 -4.43 9.59
C LEU A 105 0.96 -2.94 9.24
N PHE A 106 -0.22 -2.35 9.06
CA PHE A 106 -0.38 -0.93 8.73
C PHE A 106 -0.65 -0.11 9.99
N ASP A 107 0.02 1.03 10.09
CA ASP A 107 -0.24 2.07 11.09
C ASP A 107 -0.80 3.31 10.38
N GLU A 108 -2.09 3.22 10.05
CA GLU A 108 -2.79 4.29 9.33
C GLU A 108 -3.20 5.46 10.23
N LEU A 109 -3.21 5.26 11.56
CA LEU A 109 -3.55 6.29 12.54
C LEU A 109 -2.39 7.28 12.76
N SER A 110 -1.14 6.82 12.58
CA SER A 110 0.06 7.66 12.69
C SER A 110 0.33 8.51 11.44
N ALA A 111 -0.34 8.24 10.31
CA ALA A 111 -0.15 8.99 9.07
C ALA A 111 -0.47 10.49 9.19
N MET A 112 -1.28 10.88 10.18
CA MET A 112 -1.61 12.29 10.48
C MET A 112 -0.66 12.96 11.48
N ALA A 113 0.28 12.23 12.09
CA ALA A 113 1.11 12.72 13.20
C ALA A 113 2.59 12.92 12.85
N PHE A 114 2.99 12.92 11.56
CA PHE A 114 4.31 13.44 11.17
C PHE A 114 4.30 14.98 11.08
N GLU A 115 3.95 15.57 12.22
CA GLU A 115 4.42 16.88 12.64
C GLU A 115 5.95 16.88 12.75
N GLN A 116 6.50 18.08 12.63
CA GLN A 116 7.88 18.42 12.30
C GLN A 116 8.98 17.72 13.13
N ARG A 117 9.95 17.09 12.43
CA ARG A 117 11.38 17.17 12.79
C ARG A 117 12.30 16.70 11.66
#